data_AF-A0A356G633-F1
#
_entry.id   AF-A0A356G633-F1
#
_cell.length_a   1.000
_cell.length_b   1.000
_cell.length_c   1.000
_cell.angle_alpha   90.00
_cell.angle_beta   90.00
_cell.angle_gamma   90.00
#
_symmetry.space_group_name_H-M   'P 1'
#
loop_
_entity.id
_entity.type
_entity.pdbx_description
1 polymer ?
#
loop_
_entity_poly.entity_id
_entity_poly.type
_entity_poly.pdbx_seq_one_letter_code
_entity_poly.pdbx_strand_id
1 'polypeptide(L)'
;MTRREVLIALLCTVCLAVLPGCSDDELMVGGENGPVSHNERALVLSVDETSQTAEVRILERPDDLALTWGTHPAGAEGTADFSKWGSSGLPEAGDDVILKWIGTPAEESSFPILVNSWEPTVSFYESLDDAHEVRLPGSMLRFFSQTAEELVADFAETPELALEARADGDDLVLTFTGKQLADYRADVEQSLADYVSSLRDAEDVSAVEVADDHASVTITASPALLDKPVLVGQALMAVPGMCATLQALDGTADWQVEVAVIDAEKNVEVARVTLPDESVTITSESWAEAVAE
;
A
#
# COMPACT_ATOMS: atom_id res chain seq x y z
N MET A 1 17.41 10.52 -5.51
CA MET A 1 15.98 10.39 -5.77
C MET A 1 15.76 9.39 -6.88
N THR A 2 15.62 8.13 -6.48
CA THR A 2 15.26 7.03 -7.37
C THR A 2 13.74 7.03 -7.56
N ARG A 3 13.26 6.47 -8.69
CA ARG A 3 11.82 6.39 -9.03
C ARG A 3 10.99 5.67 -7.94
N ARG A 4 11.65 4.85 -7.10
CA ARG A 4 11.12 4.13 -5.93
C ARG A 4 10.83 5.04 -4.73
N GLU A 5 11.69 6.04 -4.48
CA GLU A 5 11.47 7.07 -3.45
C GLU A 5 10.33 8.02 -3.84
N VAL A 6 10.07 8.19 -5.14
CA VAL A 6 8.96 8.99 -5.68
C VAL A 6 7.62 8.27 -5.57
N LEU A 7 7.60 6.93 -5.55
CA LEU A 7 6.37 6.13 -5.50
C LEU A 7 5.87 5.90 -4.06
N ILE A 8 6.80 5.70 -3.12
CA ILE A 8 6.51 5.74 -1.67
C ILE A 8 6.12 7.17 -1.26
N ALA A 9 6.77 8.19 -1.83
CA ALA A 9 6.29 9.56 -1.71
C ALA A 9 4.98 9.80 -2.47
N LEU A 10 4.62 9.07 -3.53
CA LEU A 10 3.34 9.28 -4.23
C LEU A 10 2.15 8.76 -3.40
N LEU A 11 2.30 7.60 -2.77
CA LEU A 11 1.36 7.09 -1.78
C LEU A 11 1.29 7.98 -0.51
N CYS A 12 2.35 8.75 -0.23
CA CYS A 12 2.43 9.68 0.90
C CYS A 12 2.20 11.18 0.57
N THR A 13 2.10 11.58 -0.71
CA THR A 13 2.05 13.01 -1.14
C THR A 13 0.88 13.32 -2.09
N VAL A 14 0.14 12.34 -2.60
CA VAL A 14 -1.06 12.60 -3.41
C VAL A 14 -2.34 12.81 -2.58
N CYS A 15 -2.34 12.46 -1.29
CA CYS A 15 -3.47 12.76 -0.39
C CYS A 15 -3.58 14.23 0.08
N LEU A 16 -2.77 15.18 -0.41
CA LEU A 16 -2.79 16.58 0.06
C LEU A 16 -2.83 17.66 -1.05
N ALA A 17 -3.43 17.38 -2.20
CA ALA A 17 -3.88 18.42 -3.12
C ALA A 17 -5.40 18.38 -3.31
N VAL A 18 -6.08 19.19 -2.51
CA VAL A 18 -7.49 19.56 -2.65
C VAL A 18 -7.78 20.04 -4.07
N LEU A 19 -8.61 19.29 -4.81
CA LEU A 19 -9.69 19.85 -5.61
C LEU A 19 -10.92 18.92 -5.54
N PRO A 20 -12.04 19.35 -4.94
CA PRO A 20 -13.32 18.69 -5.14
C PRO A 20 -13.83 19.06 -6.54
N GLY A 21 -14.18 18.06 -7.34
CA GLY A 21 -15.07 18.28 -8.50
C GLY A 21 -14.60 17.67 -9.82
N CYS A 22 -15.45 16.77 -10.31
CA CYS A 22 -15.62 16.31 -11.68
C CYS A 22 -14.76 15.13 -12.13
N SER A 23 -15.08 13.93 -11.64
CA SER A 23 -15.16 12.76 -12.53
C SER A 23 -16.62 12.58 -12.97
N ASP A 24 -16.95 13.13 -14.14
CA ASP A 24 -17.93 12.49 -15.01
C ASP A 24 -17.17 11.37 -15.71
N ASP A 25 -17.11 10.18 -15.11
CA ASP A 25 -16.74 8.96 -15.84
C ASP A 25 -17.58 7.79 -15.31
N GLU A 26 -18.44 7.27 -16.19
CA GLU A 26 -19.34 6.12 -16.02
C GLU A 26 -18.59 4.78 -15.98
N LEU A 27 -17.51 4.68 -15.22
CA LEU A 27 -16.85 3.41 -14.93
C LEU A 27 -16.75 3.26 -13.42
N MET A 28 -17.82 2.75 -12.83
CA MET A 28 -17.82 2.25 -11.46
C MET A 28 -16.73 1.19 -11.32
N VAL A 29 -15.69 1.51 -10.57
CA VAL A 29 -14.64 0.60 -10.08
C VAL A 29 -15.07 0.15 -8.69
N GLY A 30 -15.08 -1.16 -8.44
CA GLY A 30 -15.69 -1.77 -7.25
C GLY A 30 -16.70 -2.85 -7.61
N GLY A 31 -16.23 -4.05 -7.91
CA GLY A 31 -17.07 -5.21 -8.26
C GLY A 31 -16.24 -6.40 -8.78
N GLU A 32 -16.90 -7.53 -9.07
CA GLU A 32 -16.33 -8.82 -9.55
C GLU A 32 -15.29 -8.74 -10.70
N ASN A 33 -15.06 -7.56 -11.30
CA ASN A 33 -14.24 -7.34 -12.49
C ASN A 33 -13.07 -6.35 -12.28
N GLY A 34 -12.67 -6.04 -11.05
CA GLY A 34 -11.50 -5.19 -10.78
C GLY A 34 -10.17 -5.83 -11.24
N PRO A 35 -9.09 -5.05 -11.41
CA PRO A 35 -7.77 -5.61 -11.73
C PRO A 35 -7.27 -6.48 -10.56
N VAL A 36 -6.64 -7.61 -10.86
CA VAL A 36 -6.04 -8.51 -9.86
C VAL A 36 -4.66 -8.96 -10.36
N SER A 37 -3.73 -9.18 -9.44
CA SER A 37 -2.44 -9.80 -9.74
C SER A 37 -2.61 -11.29 -10.01
N HIS A 38 -2.10 -11.79 -11.13
CA HIS A 38 -2.16 -13.18 -11.54
C HIS A 38 -0.77 -13.80 -11.55
N ASN A 39 -0.67 -15.03 -11.09
CA ASN A 39 0.54 -15.85 -11.19
C ASN A 39 0.36 -16.96 -12.24
N GLU A 40 1.23 -17.04 -13.24
CA GLU A 40 1.24 -18.11 -14.26
C GLU A 40 2.54 -18.89 -14.18
N ARG A 41 2.45 -20.19 -13.99
CA ARG A 41 3.64 -21.05 -14.12
C ARG A 41 3.89 -21.35 -15.59
N ALA A 42 5.09 -21.10 -16.06
CA ALA A 42 5.43 -21.29 -17.47
C ALA A 42 6.83 -21.88 -17.66
N LEU A 43 6.99 -22.68 -18.71
CA LEU A 43 8.27 -23.11 -19.24
C LEU A 43 8.72 -22.12 -20.33
N VAL A 44 9.92 -21.56 -20.18
CA VAL A 44 10.51 -20.70 -21.20
C VAL A 44 11.06 -21.57 -22.35
N LEU A 45 10.52 -21.38 -23.55
CA LEU A 45 10.89 -22.15 -24.75
C LEU A 45 12.07 -21.49 -25.49
N SER A 46 12.02 -20.17 -25.63
CA SER A 46 13.08 -19.37 -26.26
C SER A 46 12.97 -17.91 -25.86
N VAL A 47 14.07 -17.17 -25.92
CA VAL A 47 14.15 -15.76 -25.52
C VAL A 47 14.71 -14.94 -26.69
N ASP A 48 14.03 -13.85 -27.02
CA ASP A 48 14.52 -12.81 -27.91
C ASP A 48 14.96 -11.60 -27.10
N GLU A 49 16.26 -11.49 -26.86
CA GLU A 49 16.87 -10.40 -26.11
C GLU A 49 16.69 -9.03 -26.80
N THR A 50 16.51 -9.01 -28.13
CA THR A 50 16.38 -7.76 -28.90
C THR A 50 14.99 -7.15 -28.71
N SER A 51 13.95 -7.99 -28.78
CA SER A 51 12.58 -7.55 -28.52
C SER A 51 12.17 -7.63 -27.05
N GLN A 52 13.00 -8.24 -26.20
CA GLN A 52 12.73 -8.49 -24.78
C GLN A 52 11.46 -9.31 -24.58
N THR A 53 11.30 -10.35 -25.41
CA THR A 53 10.18 -11.27 -25.33
C THR A 53 10.67 -12.71 -25.14
N ALA A 54 9.81 -13.57 -24.62
CA ALA A 54 10.06 -15.01 -24.58
C ALA A 54 8.85 -15.78 -25.08
N GLU A 55 9.08 -16.83 -25.85
CA GLU A 55 8.06 -17.84 -26.12
C GLU A 55 7.96 -18.75 -24.91
N VAL A 56 6.75 -18.96 -24.40
CA VAL A 56 6.48 -19.70 -23.17
C VAL A 56 5.39 -20.73 -23.38
N ARG A 57 5.43 -21.81 -22.59
CA ARG A 57 4.34 -22.78 -22.47
C ARG A 57 3.79 -22.76 -21.05
N ILE A 58 2.50 -22.53 -20.89
CA ILE A 58 1.83 -22.54 -19.59
C ILE A 58 1.81 -23.97 -19.03
N LEU A 59 2.20 -24.11 -17.77
CA LEU A 59 2.31 -25.39 -17.07
C LEU A 59 1.13 -25.60 -16.11
N GLU A 60 0.89 -26.86 -15.74
CA GLU A 60 -0.08 -27.18 -14.69
C GLU A 60 0.38 -26.65 -13.32
N ARG A 61 -0.62 -26.23 -12.55
CA ARG A 61 -0.47 -25.68 -11.20
C ARG A 61 -0.62 -26.82 -10.17
N PRO A 62 0.09 -26.75 -9.03
CA PRO A 62 -0.24 -27.53 -7.84
C PRO A 62 -1.44 -26.89 -7.10
N ASP A 63 -2.39 -27.71 -6.64
CA ASP A 63 -3.76 -27.33 -6.26
C ASP A 63 -3.95 -26.69 -4.86
N ASP A 64 -2.88 -26.22 -4.20
CA ASP A 64 -2.91 -26.07 -2.74
C ASP A 64 -2.78 -24.62 -2.22
N LEU A 65 -2.87 -23.60 -3.09
CA LEU A 65 -2.57 -22.22 -2.73
C LEU A 65 -3.75 -21.27 -2.91
N ALA A 66 -3.98 -20.42 -1.91
CA ALA A 66 -5.06 -19.42 -1.88
C ALA A 66 -4.79 -18.17 -2.73
N LEU A 67 -3.66 -18.12 -3.44
CA LEU A 67 -3.29 -17.00 -4.32
C LEU A 67 -4.17 -16.96 -5.57
N THR A 68 -4.38 -15.76 -6.12
CA THR A 68 -4.96 -15.64 -7.46
C THR A 68 -4.00 -16.21 -8.49
N TRP A 69 -4.45 -17.29 -9.13
CA TRP A 69 -3.70 -18.01 -10.14
C TRP A 69 -4.25 -17.70 -11.53
N GLY A 70 -3.34 -17.70 -12.49
CA GLY A 70 -3.57 -17.22 -13.84
C GLY A 70 -4.72 -17.88 -14.60
N THR A 71 -5.01 -17.31 -15.75
CA THR A 71 -6.24 -17.58 -16.49
C THR A 71 -5.99 -18.38 -17.77
N HIS A 72 -4.74 -18.56 -18.19
CA HIS A 72 -4.40 -19.34 -19.39
C HIS A 72 -4.51 -20.85 -19.15
N PRO A 73 -4.98 -21.62 -20.15
CA PRO A 73 -5.06 -23.07 -20.03
C PRO A 73 -3.67 -23.72 -20.08
N ALA A 74 -3.48 -24.77 -19.29
CA ALA A 74 -2.24 -25.55 -19.31
C ALA A 74 -1.95 -26.10 -20.72
N GLY A 75 -0.68 -26.01 -21.13
CA GLY A 75 -0.22 -26.38 -22.46
C GLY A 75 -0.39 -25.28 -23.52
N ALA A 76 -1.03 -24.15 -23.21
CA ALA A 76 -1.04 -23.00 -24.11
C ALA A 76 0.38 -22.49 -24.36
N GLU A 77 0.69 -22.19 -25.61
CA GLU A 77 1.95 -21.58 -26.02
C GLU A 77 1.70 -20.19 -26.58
N GLY A 78 2.58 -19.26 -26.26
CA GLY A 78 2.57 -17.91 -26.80
C GLY A 78 3.67 -17.04 -26.21
N THR A 79 3.54 -15.73 -26.42
CA THR A 79 4.62 -14.78 -26.12
C THR A 79 4.41 -14.10 -24.76
N ALA A 80 5.47 -14.03 -23.96
CA ALA A 80 5.56 -13.19 -22.76
C ALA A 80 6.45 -11.97 -23.06
N ASP A 81 5.96 -10.78 -22.72
CA ASP A 81 6.62 -9.49 -22.94
C ASP A 81 7.32 -9.03 -21.65
N PHE A 82 8.65 -8.91 -21.71
CA PHE A 82 9.52 -8.46 -20.63
C PHE A 82 10.13 -7.09 -20.91
N SER A 83 9.55 -6.29 -21.81
CA SER A 83 10.09 -5.00 -22.24
C SER A 83 10.36 -4.00 -21.10
N LYS A 84 9.74 -4.19 -19.93
CA LYS A 84 10.00 -3.39 -18.71
C LYS A 84 11.30 -3.75 -17.98
N TRP A 85 11.94 -4.90 -18.27
CA TRP A 85 13.02 -5.48 -17.46
C TRP A 85 14.44 -5.23 -17.96
N GLY A 86 14.62 -4.82 -19.22
CA GLY A 86 15.96 -4.75 -19.79
C GLY A 86 16.54 -6.13 -20.14
N SER A 87 17.70 -6.19 -20.79
CA SER A 87 18.31 -7.45 -21.25
C SER A 87 18.94 -8.31 -20.14
N SER A 88 19.22 -7.74 -18.96
CA SER A 88 19.83 -8.47 -17.84
C SER A 88 18.83 -9.12 -16.88
N GLY A 89 17.53 -8.93 -17.10
CA GLY A 89 16.46 -9.43 -16.24
C GLY A 89 15.54 -10.45 -16.92
N LEU A 90 16.00 -11.06 -18.02
CA LEU A 90 15.25 -12.07 -18.76
C LEU A 90 15.54 -13.48 -18.21
N PRO A 91 14.57 -14.40 -18.24
CA PRO A 91 14.83 -15.81 -17.96
C PRO A 91 15.67 -16.46 -19.06
N GLU A 92 16.16 -17.67 -18.83
CA GLU A 92 16.85 -18.48 -19.84
C GLU A 92 15.91 -19.52 -20.48
N ALA A 93 16.22 -19.93 -21.70
CA ALA A 93 15.48 -21.00 -22.36
C ALA A 93 15.63 -22.32 -21.58
N GLY A 94 14.50 -22.93 -21.20
CA GLY A 94 14.43 -24.10 -20.34
C GLY A 94 14.06 -23.80 -18.90
N ASP A 95 14.00 -22.53 -18.49
CA ASP A 95 13.59 -22.16 -17.13
C ASP A 95 12.11 -22.44 -16.88
N ASP A 96 11.81 -22.95 -15.69
CA ASP A 96 10.48 -23.06 -15.12
C ASP A 96 10.28 -21.86 -14.18
N VAL A 97 9.36 -20.98 -14.55
CA VAL A 97 9.20 -19.67 -13.91
C VAL A 97 7.74 -19.43 -13.51
N ILE A 98 7.56 -18.57 -12.51
CA ILE A 98 6.28 -17.91 -12.25
C ILE A 98 6.33 -16.53 -12.88
N LEU A 99 5.42 -16.28 -13.81
CA LEU A 99 5.15 -14.98 -14.42
C LEU A 99 4.03 -14.28 -13.64
N LYS A 100 4.27 -13.06 -13.18
CA LYS A 100 3.27 -12.22 -12.52
C LYS A 100 2.82 -11.11 -13.47
N TRP A 101 1.51 -10.94 -13.61
CA TRP A 101 0.90 -9.95 -14.50
C TRP A 101 -0.44 -9.47 -13.92
N ILE A 102 -0.97 -8.36 -14.45
CA ILE A 102 -2.26 -7.79 -14.00
C ILE A 102 -3.33 -8.08 -15.04
N GLY A 103 -4.47 -8.57 -14.60
CA GLY A 103 -5.63 -8.78 -15.44
C GLY A 103 -6.92 -8.70 -14.64
N THR A 104 -8.05 -8.46 -15.30
CA THR A 104 -9.34 -8.55 -14.62
C THR A 104 -9.85 -10.00 -14.61
N PRO A 105 -10.62 -10.43 -13.60
CA PRO A 105 -11.18 -11.80 -13.54
C PRO A 105 -12.06 -12.18 -14.75
N ALA A 106 -12.65 -11.19 -15.42
CA ALA A 106 -13.56 -11.40 -16.55
C ALA A 106 -12.88 -11.29 -17.93
N GLU A 107 -11.60 -10.92 -18.00
CA GLU A 107 -10.88 -10.81 -19.25
C GLU A 107 -10.45 -12.20 -19.74
N GLU A 108 -10.79 -12.54 -20.98
CA GLU A 108 -10.26 -13.73 -21.62
C GLU A 108 -8.74 -13.55 -21.80
N SER A 109 -7.96 -14.46 -21.22
CA SER A 109 -6.50 -14.43 -21.31
C SER A 109 -6.07 -14.51 -22.77
N SER A 110 -5.19 -13.59 -23.16
CA SER A 110 -4.63 -13.56 -24.51
C SER A 110 -3.14 -13.23 -24.46
N PHE A 111 -2.42 -13.70 -25.47
CA PHE A 111 -1.03 -13.33 -25.66
C PHE A 111 -0.92 -11.98 -26.40
N PRO A 112 0.12 -11.17 -26.11
CA PRO A 112 1.22 -11.47 -25.20
C PRO A 112 0.88 -11.27 -23.71
N ILE A 113 1.45 -12.10 -22.84
CA ILE A 113 1.40 -11.87 -21.39
C ILE A 113 2.34 -10.70 -21.08
N LEU A 114 1.80 -9.59 -20.59
CA LEU A 114 2.60 -8.44 -20.17
C LEU A 114 3.19 -8.71 -18.77
N VAL A 115 4.46 -9.08 -18.71
CA VAL A 115 5.11 -9.51 -17.47
C VAL A 115 5.46 -8.31 -16.60
N ASN A 116 4.85 -8.23 -15.42
CA ASN A 116 5.17 -7.21 -14.42
C ASN A 116 6.30 -7.64 -13.52
N SER A 117 6.33 -8.91 -13.10
CA SER A 117 7.50 -9.52 -12.46
C SER A 117 7.55 -11.01 -12.71
N TRP A 118 8.72 -11.62 -12.46
CA TRP A 118 8.87 -13.06 -12.58
C TRP A 118 9.98 -13.55 -11.67
N GLU A 119 9.94 -14.84 -11.33
CA GLU A 119 10.99 -15.52 -10.59
C GLU A 119 11.01 -17.03 -10.90
N PRO A 120 12.11 -17.75 -10.63
CA PRO A 120 12.15 -19.20 -10.76
C PRO A 120 11.09 -19.88 -9.88
N THR A 121 10.45 -20.93 -10.40
CA THR A 121 9.34 -21.61 -9.71
C THR A 121 9.72 -22.15 -8.32
N VAL A 122 10.94 -22.68 -8.16
CA VAL A 122 11.41 -23.17 -6.85
C VAL A 122 11.47 -22.04 -5.83
N SER A 123 12.03 -20.88 -6.22
CA SER A 123 12.15 -19.71 -5.35
C SER A 123 10.78 -19.17 -4.94
N PHE A 124 9.81 -19.17 -5.87
CA PHE A 124 8.45 -18.76 -5.56
C PHE A 124 7.83 -19.64 -4.46
N TYR A 125 7.84 -20.97 -4.62
CA TYR A 125 7.25 -21.86 -3.61
C TYR A 125 7.98 -21.80 -2.25
N GLU A 126 9.31 -21.71 -2.25
CA GLU A 126 10.07 -21.48 -1.01
C GLU A 126 9.65 -20.19 -0.31
N SER A 127 9.29 -19.15 -1.06
CA SER A 127 8.83 -17.88 -0.49
C SER A 127 7.43 -17.96 0.14
N LEU A 128 6.61 -18.94 -0.27
CA LEU A 128 5.25 -19.12 0.26
C LEU A 128 5.22 -19.79 1.63
N ASP A 129 6.22 -20.60 1.97
CA ASP A 129 6.36 -21.17 3.31
C ASP A 129 6.50 -20.08 4.39
N ASP A 130 6.85 -18.86 3.98
CA ASP A 130 6.96 -17.66 4.80
C ASP A 130 6.02 -16.55 4.29
N ALA A 131 4.86 -16.90 3.72
CA ALA A 131 3.86 -15.93 3.32
C ALA A 131 2.98 -15.47 4.49
N HIS A 132 2.67 -14.18 4.52
CA HIS A 132 1.89 -13.52 5.56
C HIS A 132 0.76 -12.70 4.91
N GLU A 133 -0.47 -12.94 5.35
CA GLU A 133 -1.61 -12.09 4.98
C GLU A 133 -1.76 -10.95 5.99
N VAL A 134 -1.87 -9.73 5.48
CA VAL A 134 -2.18 -8.52 6.24
C VAL A 134 -3.51 -7.97 5.71
N ARG A 135 -4.41 -7.63 6.63
CA ARG A 135 -5.71 -7.05 6.29
C ARG A 135 -5.74 -5.59 6.71
N LEU A 136 -5.99 -4.69 5.76
CA LEU A 136 -6.30 -3.29 6.02
C LEU A 136 -7.83 -3.12 5.98
N PRO A 137 -8.48 -2.85 7.12
CA PRO A 137 -9.93 -2.76 7.17
C PRO A 137 -10.47 -1.52 6.44
N GLY A 138 -11.66 -1.59 5.89
CA GLY A 138 -12.26 -0.49 5.13
C GLY A 138 -12.47 0.80 5.94
N SER A 139 -12.52 0.74 7.27
CA SER A 139 -12.49 1.93 8.13
C SER A 139 -11.14 2.68 8.04
N MET A 140 -10.03 1.94 7.93
CA MET A 140 -8.70 2.49 7.71
C MET A 140 -8.58 3.12 6.33
N LEU A 141 -9.05 2.41 5.29
CA LEU A 141 -9.01 2.92 3.92
C LEU A 141 -9.83 4.21 3.77
N ARG A 142 -11.03 4.26 4.37
CA ARG A 142 -11.84 5.49 4.42
C ARG A 142 -11.14 6.64 5.15
N PHE A 143 -10.42 6.36 6.24
CA PHE A 143 -9.61 7.38 6.92
C PHE A 143 -8.51 7.93 6.00
N PHE A 144 -7.89 7.08 5.18
CA PHE A 144 -6.92 7.48 4.15
C PHE A 144 -7.54 8.12 2.91
N SER A 145 -8.88 8.18 2.83
CA SER A 145 -9.61 8.56 1.61
C SER A 145 -9.21 7.70 0.40
N GLN A 146 -9.10 6.39 0.64
CA GLN A 146 -8.77 5.36 -0.35
C GLN A 146 -9.85 4.27 -0.35
N THR A 147 -9.95 3.54 -1.46
CA THR A 147 -10.75 2.31 -1.58
C THR A 147 -9.84 1.09 -1.74
N ALA A 148 -10.37 -0.10 -1.46
CA ALA A 148 -9.61 -1.33 -1.65
C ALA A 148 -9.23 -1.51 -3.12
N GLU A 149 -10.12 -1.16 -4.05
CA GLU A 149 -9.90 -1.33 -5.49
C GLU A 149 -8.83 -0.40 -6.06
N GLU A 150 -8.79 0.86 -5.61
CA GLU A 150 -7.71 1.79 -5.95
C GLU A 150 -6.36 1.23 -5.50
N LEU A 151 -6.28 0.77 -4.25
CA LEU A 151 -5.03 0.23 -3.71
C LEU A 151 -4.63 -1.10 -4.36
N VAL A 152 -5.58 -1.96 -4.72
CA VAL A 152 -5.28 -3.17 -5.51
C VAL A 152 -4.61 -2.78 -6.83
N ALA A 153 -5.12 -1.76 -7.53
CA ALA A 153 -4.52 -1.27 -8.76
C ALA A 153 -3.10 -0.70 -8.54
N ASP A 154 -2.89 0.06 -7.45
CA ASP A 154 -1.58 0.62 -7.10
C ASP A 154 -0.53 -0.48 -6.78
N PHE A 155 -0.92 -1.48 -5.98
CA PHE A 155 -0.06 -2.63 -5.67
C PHE A 155 0.20 -3.49 -6.92
N ALA A 156 -0.75 -3.55 -7.84
CA ALA A 156 -0.57 -4.19 -9.13
C ALA A 156 0.57 -3.53 -9.93
N GLU A 157 0.69 -2.20 -9.91
CA GLU A 157 1.80 -1.48 -10.57
C GLU A 157 3.17 -1.70 -9.89
N THR A 158 3.19 -2.22 -8.67
CA THR A 158 4.38 -2.39 -7.83
C THR A 158 4.46 -3.79 -7.19
N PRO A 159 4.56 -4.86 -8.01
CA PRO A 159 4.53 -6.25 -7.54
C PRO A 159 5.72 -6.63 -6.64
N GLU A 160 6.75 -5.78 -6.54
CA GLU A 160 7.81 -5.92 -5.57
C GLU A 160 7.36 -5.65 -4.13
N LEU A 161 6.29 -4.87 -3.92
CA LEU A 161 5.80 -4.48 -2.59
C LEU A 161 5.01 -5.59 -1.91
N ALA A 162 4.14 -6.28 -2.64
CA ALA A 162 3.35 -7.39 -2.14
C ALA A 162 3.28 -8.51 -3.17
N LEU A 163 3.21 -9.75 -2.71
CA LEU A 163 3.01 -10.93 -3.56
C LEU A 163 1.64 -10.89 -4.24
N GLU A 164 0.62 -10.45 -3.51
CA GLU A 164 -0.75 -10.28 -3.99
C GLU A 164 -1.43 -9.15 -3.25
N ALA A 165 -2.30 -8.44 -3.96
CA ALA A 165 -3.28 -7.52 -3.38
C ALA A 165 -4.66 -7.88 -3.93
N ARG A 166 -5.65 -7.96 -3.04
CA ARG A 166 -7.04 -8.22 -3.41
C ARG A 166 -8.01 -7.46 -2.51
N ALA A 167 -9.15 -7.10 -3.06
CA ALA A 167 -10.27 -6.58 -2.29
C ALA A 167 -11.07 -7.75 -1.68
N ASP A 168 -11.49 -7.61 -0.42
CA ASP A 168 -12.40 -8.51 0.29
C ASP A 168 -13.51 -7.68 0.94
N GLY A 169 -14.55 -7.39 0.15
CA GLY A 169 -15.52 -6.36 0.51
C GLY A 169 -14.85 -4.98 0.51
N ASP A 170 -15.03 -4.23 1.60
CA ASP A 170 -14.40 -2.91 1.77
C ASP A 170 -12.95 -2.98 2.26
N ASP A 171 -12.44 -4.19 2.54
CA ASP A 171 -11.09 -4.40 3.08
C ASP A 171 -10.09 -4.70 1.97
N LEU A 172 -8.85 -4.28 2.18
CA LEU A 172 -7.71 -4.70 1.35
C LEU A 172 -6.98 -5.84 2.06
N VAL A 173 -6.78 -6.95 1.35
CA VAL A 173 -5.91 -8.04 1.79
C VAL A 173 -4.64 -8.03 0.97
N LEU A 174 -3.50 -7.93 1.66
CA LEU A 174 -2.16 -7.96 1.10
C LEU A 174 -1.46 -9.23 1.54
N THR A 175 -0.94 -9.99 0.57
CA THR A 175 -0.09 -11.15 0.85
C THR A 175 1.35 -10.74 0.61
N PHE A 176 2.21 -10.98 1.60
CA PHE A 176 3.63 -10.69 1.53
C PHE A 176 4.43 -11.96 1.71
N THR A 177 5.58 -12.08 1.06
CA THR A 177 6.67 -12.93 1.59
C THR A 177 7.23 -12.29 2.87
N GLY A 178 7.85 -13.04 3.77
CA GLY A 178 8.40 -12.46 5.00
C GLY A 178 9.45 -11.38 4.75
N LYS A 179 10.23 -11.49 3.67
CA LYS A 179 11.14 -10.40 3.24
C LYS A 179 10.37 -9.14 2.82
N GLN A 180 9.34 -9.28 2.00
CA GLN A 180 8.53 -8.13 1.56
C GLN A 180 7.81 -7.48 2.74
N LEU A 181 7.28 -8.27 3.68
CA LEU A 181 6.65 -7.75 4.88
C LEU A 181 7.63 -6.95 5.74
N ALA A 182 8.84 -7.47 5.93
CA ALA A 182 9.90 -6.79 6.68
C ALA A 182 10.36 -5.49 5.99
N ASP A 183 10.55 -5.53 4.67
CA ASP A 183 10.92 -4.34 3.88
C ASP A 183 9.79 -3.28 3.94
N TYR A 184 8.52 -3.68 3.75
CA TYR A 184 7.36 -2.79 3.83
C TYR A 184 7.20 -2.17 5.22
N ARG A 185 7.35 -2.96 6.28
CA ARG A 185 7.35 -2.46 7.67
C ARG A 185 8.43 -1.41 7.88
N ALA A 186 9.66 -1.68 7.45
CA ALA A 186 10.77 -0.74 7.61
C ALA A 186 10.50 0.59 6.88
N ASP A 187 9.88 0.53 5.69
CA ASP A 187 9.50 1.73 4.94
C ASP A 187 8.41 2.55 5.67
N VAL A 188 7.42 1.88 6.28
CA VAL A 188 6.37 2.53 7.09
C VAL A 188 6.95 3.15 8.37
N GLU A 189 7.82 2.43 9.09
CA GLU A 189 8.52 2.91 10.29
C GLU A 189 9.39 4.14 9.98
N GLN A 190 10.12 4.11 8.86
CA GLN A 190 10.93 5.24 8.41
C GLN A 190 10.04 6.44 8.05
N SER A 191 8.93 6.23 7.35
CA SER A 191 7.99 7.29 6.99
C SER A 191 7.37 7.94 8.23
N LEU A 192 6.98 7.14 9.24
CA LEU A 192 6.53 7.64 10.54
C LEU A 192 7.60 8.50 11.22
N ALA A 193 8.84 8.03 11.28
CA ALA A 193 9.95 8.76 11.86
C ALA A 193 10.21 10.10 11.14
N ASP A 194 10.13 10.11 9.81
CA ASP A 194 10.32 11.31 8.99
C ASP A 194 9.21 12.35 9.25
N TYR A 195 7.94 11.93 9.34
CA TYR A 195 6.84 12.83 9.69
C TYR A 195 6.97 13.39 11.11
N VAL A 196 7.31 12.54 12.09
CA VAL A 196 7.53 12.97 13.47
C VAL A 196 8.70 13.95 13.55
N SER A 197 9.79 13.72 12.82
CA SER A 197 10.93 14.65 12.73
C SER A 197 10.52 15.98 12.08
N SER A 198 9.80 15.92 10.94
CA SER A 198 9.30 17.10 10.23
C SER A 198 8.42 17.97 11.12
N LEU A 199 7.53 17.36 11.92
CA LEU A 199 6.71 18.08 12.88
C LEU A 199 7.56 18.70 14.00
N ARG A 200 8.49 17.96 14.59
CA ARG A 200 9.37 18.46 15.67
C ARG A 200 10.30 19.60 15.22
N ASP A 201 10.65 19.65 13.94
CA ASP A 201 11.45 20.74 13.36
C ASP A 201 10.63 22.01 13.11
N ALA A 202 9.30 21.95 13.22
CA ALA A 202 8.42 23.09 13.04
C ALA A 202 8.34 23.96 14.31
N GLU A 203 8.43 25.28 14.16
CA GLU A 203 8.40 26.25 15.27
C GLU A 203 7.14 26.16 16.15
N ASP A 204 6.00 25.76 15.57
CA ASP A 204 4.71 25.69 16.27
C ASP A 204 4.46 24.36 16.98
N VAL A 205 5.40 23.41 16.92
CA VAL A 205 5.27 22.09 17.55
C VAL A 205 6.40 21.92 18.54
N SER A 206 6.05 21.76 19.82
CA SER A 206 7.02 21.59 20.90
C SER A 206 7.38 20.12 21.14
N ALA A 207 6.42 19.20 20.93
CA ALA A 207 6.66 17.77 21.07
C ALA A 207 5.67 16.96 20.21
N VAL A 208 6.13 15.79 19.78
CA VAL A 208 5.29 14.74 19.19
C VAL A 208 5.75 13.44 19.83
N GLU A 209 4.84 12.72 20.46
CA GLU A 209 5.09 11.45 21.14
C GLU A 209 4.17 10.39 20.53
N VAL A 210 4.75 9.26 20.15
CA VAL A 210 4.02 8.09 19.62
C VAL A 210 4.30 6.95 20.60
N ALA A 211 3.26 6.25 21.03
CA ALA A 211 3.42 5.09 21.90
C ALA A 211 4.11 3.94 21.16
N ASP A 212 4.89 3.13 21.88
CA ASP A 212 5.65 2.00 21.31
C ASP A 212 4.75 0.95 20.63
N ASP A 213 3.50 0.82 21.07
CA ASP A 213 2.48 -0.06 20.48
C ASP A 213 1.66 0.63 19.37
N HIS A 214 2.02 1.87 19.02
CA HIS A 214 1.35 2.70 18.03
C HIS A 214 -0.13 2.99 18.34
N ALA A 215 -0.60 2.76 19.57
CA ALA A 215 -2.00 2.96 19.95
C ALA A 215 -2.34 4.41 20.31
N SER A 216 -1.34 5.27 20.50
CA SER A 216 -1.57 6.68 20.80
C SER A 216 -0.50 7.62 20.23
N VAL A 217 -0.94 8.83 19.91
CA VAL A 217 -0.15 9.95 19.41
C VAL A 217 -0.50 11.20 20.24
N THR A 218 0.49 11.80 20.87
CA THR A 218 0.34 13.07 21.60
C THR A 218 1.13 14.17 20.89
N ILE A 219 0.48 15.30 20.64
CA ILE A 219 1.04 16.43 19.90
C ILE A 219 0.95 17.67 20.78
N THR A 220 2.10 18.22 21.16
CA THR A 220 2.17 19.47 21.92
C THR A 220 2.51 20.60 20.96
N ALA A 221 1.59 21.52 20.74
CA ALA A 221 1.71 22.55 19.71
C ALA A 221 1.10 23.90 20.13
N SER A 222 1.43 24.96 19.41
CA SER A 222 0.79 26.28 19.53
C SER A 222 -0.45 26.36 18.62
N PRO A 223 -1.40 27.28 18.88
CA PRO A 223 -2.55 27.49 18.00
C PRO A 223 -2.17 27.85 16.56
N ALA A 224 -0.98 28.42 16.34
CA ALA A 224 -0.50 28.81 15.00
C ALA A 224 -0.22 27.60 14.09
N LEU A 225 -0.16 26.38 14.64
CA LEU A 225 -0.18 25.15 13.84
C LEU A 225 -1.39 25.10 12.91
N LEU A 226 -2.55 25.60 13.34
CA LEU A 226 -3.79 25.56 12.55
C LEU A 226 -3.71 26.38 11.26
N ASP A 227 -2.80 27.34 11.18
CA ASP A 227 -2.54 28.14 9.98
C ASP A 227 -1.63 27.41 8.96
N LYS A 228 -1.18 26.18 9.26
CA LYS A 228 -0.25 25.39 8.45
C LYS A 228 -0.88 24.06 8.00
N PRO A 229 -1.71 24.06 6.92
CA PRO A 229 -2.47 22.88 6.48
C PRO A 229 -1.64 21.62 6.26
N VAL A 230 -0.41 21.76 5.74
CA VAL A 230 0.50 20.62 5.54
C VAL A 230 0.90 19.99 6.87
N LEU A 231 1.25 20.79 7.88
CA LEU A 231 1.61 20.27 9.20
C LEU A 231 0.40 19.71 9.94
N VAL A 232 -0.78 20.32 9.78
CA VAL A 232 -2.05 19.78 10.31
C VAL A 232 -2.34 18.41 9.70
N GLY A 233 -2.16 18.26 8.38
CA GLY A 233 -2.30 16.97 7.69
C GLY A 233 -1.28 15.94 8.20
N GLN A 234 -0.02 16.33 8.39
CA GLN A 234 0.99 15.44 8.97
C GLN A 234 0.62 15.00 10.39
N ALA A 235 0.23 15.95 11.24
CA ALA A 235 -0.09 15.74 12.65
C ALA A 235 -1.34 14.87 12.85
N LEU A 236 -2.42 15.17 12.14
CA LEU A 236 -3.74 14.58 12.42
C LEU A 236 -4.14 13.47 11.45
N MET A 237 -3.42 13.30 10.33
CA MET A 237 -3.69 12.26 9.35
C MET A 237 -2.49 11.33 9.15
N ALA A 238 -1.34 11.87 8.76
CA ALA A 238 -0.20 11.03 8.35
C ALA A 238 0.39 10.22 9.51
N VAL A 239 0.68 10.87 10.65
CA VAL A 239 1.25 10.17 11.82
C VAL A 239 0.27 9.12 12.38
N PRO A 240 -1.01 9.44 12.67
CA PRO A 240 -1.97 8.42 13.11
C PRO A 240 -2.19 7.33 12.06
N GLY A 241 -2.16 7.68 10.77
CA GLY A 241 -2.30 6.73 9.69
C GLY A 241 -1.16 5.72 9.60
N MET A 242 0.08 6.17 9.75
CA MET A 242 1.23 5.26 9.82
C MET A 242 1.16 4.36 11.05
N CYS A 243 0.69 4.88 12.19
CA CYS A 243 0.46 4.08 13.40
C CYS A 243 -0.59 2.97 13.14
N ALA A 244 -1.71 3.33 12.50
CA ALA A 244 -2.75 2.38 12.13
C ALA A 244 -2.24 1.29 11.17
N THR A 245 -1.43 1.65 10.17
CA THR A 245 -0.79 0.69 9.26
C THR A 245 0.13 -0.25 10.02
N LEU A 246 0.96 0.24 10.94
CA LEU A 246 1.85 -0.61 11.76
C LEU A 246 1.04 -1.59 12.64
N GLN A 247 -0.07 -1.14 13.23
CA GLN A 247 -0.98 -2.04 13.96
C GLN A 247 -1.54 -3.16 13.07
N ALA A 248 -1.93 -2.85 11.83
CA ALA A 248 -2.39 -3.87 10.88
C ALA A 248 -1.27 -4.86 10.50
N LEU A 249 -0.04 -4.37 10.32
CA LEU A 249 1.14 -5.22 10.08
C LEU A 249 1.49 -6.11 11.30
N ASP A 250 1.08 -5.72 12.51
CA ASP A 250 1.16 -6.52 13.74
C ASP A 250 -0.02 -7.50 13.90
N GLY A 251 -0.97 -7.52 12.96
CA GLY A 251 -2.14 -8.41 12.96
C GLY A 251 -3.34 -7.89 13.76
N THR A 252 -3.38 -6.59 14.07
CA THR A 252 -4.52 -5.97 14.75
C THR A 252 -5.67 -5.76 13.77
N ALA A 253 -6.79 -6.45 13.99
CA ALA A 253 -7.96 -6.36 13.11
C ALA A 253 -8.76 -5.05 13.31
N ASP A 254 -8.93 -4.64 14.57
CA ASP A 254 -9.66 -3.43 14.95
C ASP A 254 -8.66 -2.34 15.35
N TRP A 255 -8.12 -1.64 14.35
CA TRP A 255 -7.16 -0.56 14.58
C TRP A 255 -7.82 0.57 15.38
N GLN A 256 -7.07 1.10 16.35
CA GLN A 256 -7.47 2.28 17.11
C GLN A 256 -6.25 3.13 17.41
N VAL A 257 -6.35 4.43 17.12
CA VAL A 257 -5.29 5.39 17.46
C VAL A 257 -5.89 6.54 18.23
N GLU A 258 -5.53 6.66 19.50
CA GLU A 258 -5.85 7.85 20.30
C GLU A 258 -4.96 9.01 19.86
N VAL A 259 -5.56 10.14 19.51
CA VAL A 259 -4.85 11.38 19.17
C VAL A 259 -5.19 12.43 20.20
N ALA A 260 -4.16 12.92 20.91
CA ALA A 260 -4.29 14.02 21.86
C ALA A 260 -3.49 15.23 21.39
N VAL A 261 -4.10 16.42 21.46
CA VAL A 261 -3.44 17.70 21.17
C VAL A 261 -3.39 18.53 22.44
N ILE A 262 -2.19 18.96 22.81
CA ILE A 262 -1.89 19.72 24.03
C ILE A 262 -1.39 21.11 23.64
N ASP A 263 -1.92 22.14 24.29
CA ASP A 263 -1.42 23.51 24.16
C ASP A 263 0.00 23.61 24.73
N ALA A 264 0.95 24.05 23.90
CA ALA A 264 2.36 24.12 24.27
C ALA A 264 2.68 25.14 25.37
N GLU A 265 1.92 26.23 25.48
CA GLU A 265 2.18 27.27 26.48
C GLU A 265 1.56 26.94 27.84
N LYS A 266 0.39 26.32 27.83
CA LYS A 266 -0.46 26.11 29.01
C LYS A 266 -0.44 24.68 29.50
N ASN A 267 0.03 23.76 28.66
CA ASN A 267 0.04 22.32 28.92
C ASN A 267 -1.36 21.80 29.28
N VAL A 268 -2.36 22.28 28.54
CA VAL A 268 -3.77 21.90 28.67
C VAL A 268 -4.17 21.10 27.43
N GLU A 269 -4.93 20.03 27.63
CA GLU A 269 -5.48 19.24 26.52
C GLU A 269 -6.53 20.06 25.77
N VAL A 270 -6.30 20.25 24.48
CA VAL A 270 -7.19 20.98 23.58
C VAL A 270 -8.19 20.04 22.91
N ALA A 271 -7.72 18.84 22.58
CA ALA A 271 -8.55 17.80 22.00
C ALA A 271 -7.99 16.43 22.35
N ARG A 272 -8.88 15.46 22.54
CA ARG A 272 -8.58 14.02 22.49
C ARG A 272 -9.64 13.36 21.61
N VAL A 273 -9.21 12.51 20.70
CA VAL A 273 -10.11 11.66 19.91
C VAL A 273 -9.57 10.25 19.79
N THR A 274 -10.45 9.28 19.54
CA THR A 274 -10.06 7.91 19.16
C THR A 274 -10.47 7.64 17.71
N LEU A 275 -9.48 7.47 16.82
CA LEU A 275 -9.72 7.10 15.43
C LEU A 275 -9.93 5.57 15.30
N PRO A 276 -10.78 5.08 14.38
CA PRO A 276 -11.62 5.84 13.43
C PRO A 276 -12.99 6.29 13.99
N ASP A 277 -13.32 5.92 15.23
CA ASP A 277 -14.67 6.10 15.79
C ASP A 277 -15.08 7.57 15.92
N GLU A 278 -14.10 8.45 16.11
CA GLU A 278 -14.28 9.88 16.27
C GLU A 278 -13.52 10.65 15.18
N SER A 279 -13.95 11.88 14.89
CA SER A 279 -13.26 12.78 13.97
C SER A 279 -12.67 13.95 14.74
N VAL A 280 -11.40 14.28 14.50
CA VAL A 280 -10.79 15.49 15.05
C VAL A 280 -11.13 16.71 14.20
N THR A 281 -11.77 17.71 14.79
CA THR A 281 -11.94 19.04 14.20
C THR A 281 -11.52 20.06 15.24
N ILE A 282 -10.33 20.63 15.06
CA ILE A 282 -9.78 21.65 15.96
C ILE A 282 -9.86 22.99 15.25
N THR A 283 -10.51 23.96 15.88
CA THR A 283 -10.60 25.34 15.40
C THR A 283 -9.88 26.28 16.37
N SER A 284 -9.56 27.48 15.93
CA SER A 284 -9.00 28.51 16.82
C SER A 284 -9.95 28.86 17.97
N GLU A 285 -11.27 28.75 17.76
CA GLU A 285 -12.29 28.98 18.79
C GLU A 285 -12.27 27.86 19.82
N SER A 286 -12.32 26.59 19.40
CA SER A 286 -12.28 25.45 20.33
C SER A 286 -10.97 25.40 21.12
N TRP A 287 -9.86 25.81 20.51
CA TRP A 287 -8.57 25.93 21.20
C TRP A 287 -8.60 27.01 22.27
N ALA A 288 -9.11 28.20 21.93
CA ALA A 288 -9.21 29.32 22.87
C ALA A 288 -10.14 29.00 24.05
N GLU A 289 -11.22 28.26 23.81
CA GLU A 289 -12.12 27.77 24.86
C GLU A 289 -11.40 26.81 25.81
N ALA A 290 -10.72 25.78 25.28
CA ALA A 290 -10.00 24.80 26.09
C ALA A 290 -8.91 25.43 26.98
N VAL A 291 -8.22 26.45 26.47
CA VAL A 291 -7.17 27.17 27.21
C VAL A 291 -7.73 28.17 28.26
N ALA A 292 -8.99 28.56 28.14
CA ALA A 292 -9.63 29.52 29.05
C ALA A 292 -10.20 28.88 30.33
N GLU A 293 -10.38 27.56 30.35
CA GLU A 293 -10.83 26.77 31.51
C GLU A 293 -9.72 26.54 32.56
#